data_AF-A0AAD1S136-F1
#
_entry.id   AF-A0AAD1S136-F1
#
_cell.length_a   1.000
_cell.length_b   1.000
_cell.length_c   1.000
_cell.angle_alpha   90.00
_cell.angle_beta   90.00
_cell.angle_gamma   90.00
#
_symmetry.space_group_name_H-M   'P 1'
#
loop_
_entity.id
_entity.type
_entity.pdbx_description
1 polymer ?
#
loop_
_entity_poly.entity_id
_entity_poly.type
_entity_poly.pdbx_seq_one_letter_code
_entity_poly.pdbx_strand_id
1 'polypeptide(L)'
;MKVQKKEHREDSIRMRTLNSILHKALTDLLRTPEISNEIYNLNLELSKVSITADFSACRAYWITCGNVETDDQAEKVLTKSAPQFRHHLLTHQVLGSVPPIVFVRDKENAMIQEVERLLAMADFGEDYKTPVTQGHDEIRELGNVSMEAFDTSTEVPPSPTSSLFGIDHANLNRQILDYKHKMRDHETESDFTVLSQHQQEQLAEIRKQKILKKKMKKLKAKLLDDDITPQRYLMEKYNALNRDIEASSEHIELESEDLTTDQQEEVDEERTHPQGDR
;
A
#
# COMPACT_ATOMS: atom_id res chain seq x y z
N MET A 1 12.88 25.74 24.19
CA MET A 1 11.49 25.28 24.00
C MET A 1 11.32 24.66 22.61
N LYS A 2 11.41 23.33 22.46
CA LYS A 2 11.13 22.59 21.22
C LYS A 2 10.64 21.17 21.57
N VAL A 3 9.34 21.02 21.89
CA VAL A 3 8.73 19.70 22.23
C VAL A 3 7.63 19.28 21.23
N GLN A 4 7.13 20.18 20.39
CA GLN A 4 5.87 19.99 19.65
C GLN A 4 5.88 19.00 18.47
N LYS A 5 7.04 18.49 18.01
CA LYS A 5 7.07 17.69 16.76
C LYS A 5 6.59 16.23 16.90
N LYS A 6 6.55 15.65 18.11
CA LYS A 6 6.10 14.25 18.30
C LYS A 6 4.59 14.12 18.48
N GLU A 7 3.94 15.04 19.19
CA GLU A 7 2.49 15.03 19.42
C GLU A 7 1.69 15.11 18.10
N HIS A 8 2.16 15.93 17.15
CA HIS A 8 1.50 16.09 15.85
C HIS A 8 1.28 14.77 15.09
N ARG A 9 2.12 13.75 15.30
CA ARG A 9 1.95 12.46 14.60
C ARG A 9 0.82 11.63 15.21
N GLU A 10 0.74 11.57 16.52
CA GLU A 10 -0.33 10.86 17.23
C GLU A 10 -1.66 11.60 17.03
N ASP A 11 -1.64 12.93 17.09
CA ASP A 11 -2.78 13.76 16.74
C ASP A 11 -3.24 13.55 15.30
N SER A 12 -2.31 13.37 14.36
CA SER A 12 -2.64 13.05 12.97
C SER A 12 -3.31 11.69 12.82
N ILE A 13 -2.88 10.67 13.58
CA ILE A 13 -3.50 9.34 13.56
C ILE A 13 -4.89 9.41 14.19
N ARG A 14 -5.01 10.01 15.39
CA ARG A 14 -6.27 10.20 16.08
C ARG A 14 -7.26 10.98 15.21
N MET A 15 -6.83 12.08 14.62
CA MET A 15 -7.68 12.90 13.73
C MET A 15 -8.14 12.11 12.50
N ARG A 16 -7.27 11.29 11.90
CA ARG A 16 -7.64 10.42 10.78
C ARG A 16 -8.71 9.40 11.19
N THR A 17 -8.55 8.75 12.33
CA THR A 17 -9.53 7.80 12.86
C THR A 17 -10.86 8.50 13.12
N LEU A 18 -10.83 9.69 13.74
CA LEU A 18 -12.03 10.49 14.01
C LEU A 18 -12.74 10.93 12.72
N ASN A 19 -12.01 11.41 11.73
CA ASN A 19 -12.57 11.76 10.42
C ASN A 19 -13.23 10.53 9.76
N SER A 20 -12.61 9.35 9.84
CA SER A 20 -13.17 8.11 9.28
C SER A 20 -14.43 7.66 10.02
N ILE A 21 -14.45 7.76 11.35
CA ILE A 21 -15.62 7.40 12.17
C ILE A 21 -16.77 8.35 11.87
N LEU A 22 -16.51 9.67 11.84
CA LEU A 22 -17.54 10.66 11.52
C LEU A 22 -18.05 10.52 10.10
N HIS A 23 -17.16 10.26 9.14
CA HIS A 23 -17.56 9.99 7.76
C HIS A 23 -18.55 8.82 7.72
N LYS A 24 -18.17 7.68 8.30
CA LYS A 24 -19.04 6.50 8.35
C LYS A 24 -20.38 6.80 9.01
N ALA A 25 -20.37 7.41 10.19
CA ALA A 25 -21.60 7.70 10.93
C ALA A 25 -22.51 8.68 10.18
N LEU A 26 -21.95 9.70 9.52
CA LEU A 26 -22.71 10.62 8.69
C LEU A 26 -23.28 9.92 7.45
N THR A 27 -22.50 9.08 6.78
CA THR A 27 -22.99 8.28 5.64
C THR A 27 -24.13 7.34 6.05
N ASP A 28 -24.01 6.70 7.21
CA ASP A 28 -25.06 5.80 7.76
C ASP A 28 -26.35 6.59 8.07
N LEU A 29 -26.21 7.80 8.63
CA LEU A 29 -27.34 8.70 8.88
C LEU A 29 -27.97 9.23 7.59
N LEU A 30 -27.19 9.48 6.53
CA LEU A 30 -27.72 9.89 5.23
C LEU A 30 -28.51 8.78 4.54
N ARG A 31 -28.11 7.53 4.75
CA ARG A 31 -28.81 6.34 4.23
C ARG A 31 -30.10 6.03 4.99
N THR A 32 -30.30 6.61 6.17
CA THR A 32 -31.45 6.31 7.01
C THR A 32 -32.42 7.51 7.02
N PRO A 33 -33.74 7.33 6.85
CA PRO A 33 -34.68 8.45 6.76
C PRO A 33 -34.98 9.17 8.10
N GLU A 34 -34.22 8.94 9.17
CA GLU A 34 -34.51 9.44 10.54
C GLU A 34 -34.43 10.97 10.68
N ILE A 35 -33.63 11.63 9.84
CA ILE A 35 -33.32 13.06 9.99
C ILE A 35 -34.29 13.89 9.16
N SER A 36 -34.39 13.55 7.87
CA SER A 36 -35.40 14.13 6.99
C SER A 36 -35.60 13.24 5.77
N ASN A 37 -36.87 13.05 5.41
CA ASN A 37 -37.23 12.34 4.18
C ASN A 37 -36.72 13.07 2.94
N GLU A 38 -36.58 14.40 2.99
CA GLU A 38 -36.06 15.21 1.88
C GLU A 38 -34.62 14.82 1.53
N ILE A 39 -33.75 14.63 2.52
CA ILE A 39 -32.35 14.21 2.31
C ILE A 39 -32.28 12.79 1.76
N TYR A 40 -33.11 11.89 2.28
CA TYR A 40 -33.17 10.51 1.81
C TYR A 40 -33.62 10.43 0.34
N ASN A 41 -34.61 11.23 -0.05
CA ASN A 41 -35.07 11.29 -1.44
C ASN A 41 -33.98 11.82 -2.40
N LEU A 42 -33.14 12.74 -1.93
CA LEU A 42 -32.03 13.30 -2.69
C LEU A 42 -30.83 12.34 -2.82
N ASN A 43 -30.78 11.23 -2.06
CA ASN A 43 -29.71 10.23 -2.06
C ASN A 43 -28.30 10.86 -2.08
N LEU A 44 -28.06 11.80 -1.16
CA LEU A 44 -26.82 12.56 -1.10
C LEU A 44 -25.64 11.68 -0.66
N GLU A 45 -24.52 11.80 -1.35
CA GLU A 45 -23.26 11.12 -1.02
C GLU A 45 -22.22 12.11 -0.46
N LEU A 46 -21.45 11.64 0.53
CA LEU A 46 -20.34 12.40 1.10
C LEU A 46 -19.04 12.01 0.40
N SER A 47 -18.30 13.01 -0.05
CA SER A 47 -16.94 12.83 -0.59
C SER A 47 -15.90 12.78 0.53
N LYS A 48 -16.00 13.70 1.49
CA LYS A 48 -14.96 13.87 2.52
C LYS A 48 -15.53 14.49 3.79
N VAL A 49 -14.98 14.10 4.94
CA VAL A 49 -15.24 14.77 6.22
C VAL A 49 -13.91 15.21 6.81
N SER A 50 -13.83 16.47 7.21
CA SER A 50 -12.63 17.08 7.77
C SER A 50 -12.97 17.85 9.04
N ILE A 51 -12.41 17.41 10.16
CA ILE A 51 -12.45 18.15 11.42
C ILE A 51 -11.25 19.10 11.48
N THR A 52 -11.45 20.28 12.07
CA THR A 52 -10.38 21.25 12.32
C THR A 52 -9.49 20.75 13.46
N ALA A 53 -8.18 21.06 13.45
CA ALA A 53 -7.25 20.66 14.50
C ALA A 53 -7.72 21.06 15.92
N ASP A 54 -8.41 22.19 16.02
CA ASP A 54 -8.95 22.73 17.27
C ASP A 54 -10.29 22.08 17.69
N PHE A 55 -10.76 21.05 16.98
CA PHE A 55 -12.07 20.41 17.16
C PHE A 55 -13.26 21.40 17.19
N SER A 56 -13.07 22.60 16.62
CA SER A 56 -14.03 23.70 16.67
C SER A 56 -15.16 23.55 15.66
N ALA A 57 -14.88 22.93 14.51
CA ALA A 57 -15.85 22.71 13.44
C ALA A 57 -15.56 21.43 12.67
N CYS A 58 -16.64 20.75 12.28
CA CYS A 58 -16.64 19.59 11.39
C CYS A 58 -17.15 20.03 10.01
N ARG A 59 -16.34 19.87 8.97
CA ARG A 59 -16.71 20.19 7.59
C ARG A 59 -16.99 18.89 6.84
N ALA A 60 -18.23 18.71 6.40
CA ALA A 60 -18.64 17.59 5.58
C ALA A 60 -18.81 18.05 4.13
N TYR A 61 -18.02 17.48 3.23
CA TYR A 61 -18.07 17.73 1.80
C TYR A 61 -18.99 16.71 1.13
N TRP A 62 -19.96 17.20 0.39
CA TRP A 62 -20.95 16.39 -0.31
C TRP A 62 -20.85 16.55 -1.82
N ILE A 63 -21.24 15.51 -2.53
CA ILE A 63 -21.19 15.39 -3.99
C ILE A 63 -22.40 16.08 -4.61
N THR A 64 -22.17 17.01 -5.53
CA THR A 64 -23.23 17.70 -6.28
C THR A 64 -23.88 16.77 -7.31
N CYS A 65 -25.18 16.93 -7.55
CA CYS A 65 -25.93 16.10 -8.49
C CYS A 65 -25.93 16.66 -9.92
N GLY A 66 -25.18 17.75 -10.18
CA GLY A 66 -24.98 18.33 -11.50
C GLY A 66 -26.11 19.25 -11.97
N ASN A 67 -27.17 19.42 -11.18
CA ASN A 67 -28.19 20.43 -11.40
C ASN A 67 -28.13 21.50 -10.30
N VAL A 68 -27.85 22.73 -10.71
CA VAL A 68 -27.63 23.89 -9.82
C VAL A 68 -28.84 24.16 -8.93
N GLU A 69 -30.07 24.00 -9.45
CA GLU A 69 -31.29 24.27 -8.68
C GLU A 69 -31.50 23.21 -7.58
N THR A 70 -31.28 21.93 -7.89
CA THR A 70 -31.38 20.86 -6.90
C THR A 70 -30.25 20.93 -5.88
N ASP A 71 -29.05 21.36 -6.30
CA ASP A 71 -27.91 21.51 -5.41
C ASP A 71 -28.12 22.65 -4.40
N ASP A 72 -28.70 23.77 -4.82
CA ASP A 72 -29.03 24.88 -3.93
C ASP A 72 -30.18 24.53 -2.97
N GLN A 73 -31.15 23.72 -3.42
CA GLN A 73 -32.18 23.15 -2.54
C GLN A 73 -31.57 22.18 -1.52
N ALA A 74 -30.69 21.27 -1.96
CA ALA A 74 -29.99 20.33 -1.10
C ALA A 74 -29.14 21.05 -0.05
N GLU A 75 -28.44 22.14 -0.41
CA GLU A 75 -27.66 22.94 0.54
C GLU A 75 -28.53 23.55 1.64
N LYS A 76 -29.72 24.07 1.29
CA LYS A 76 -30.67 24.62 2.27
C LYS A 76 -31.19 23.54 3.21
N VAL A 77 -31.53 22.37 2.67
CA VAL A 77 -32.05 21.24 3.46
C VAL A 77 -30.97 20.68 4.39
N LEU A 78 -29.73 20.52 3.90
CA LEU A 78 -28.57 20.11 4.69
C LEU A 78 -28.25 21.12 5.80
N THR A 79 -28.32 22.42 5.50
CA THR A 79 -28.09 23.46 6.51
C THR A 79 -29.17 23.46 7.60
N LYS A 80 -30.43 23.26 7.23
CA LYS A 80 -31.56 23.15 8.16
C LYS A 80 -31.45 21.92 9.08
N SER A 81 -30.97 20.80 8.54
CA SER A 81 -30.84 19.52 9.25
C SER A 81 -29.50 19.35 9.98
N ALA A 82 -28.50 20.20 9.74
CA ALA A 82 -27.18 20.09 10.39
C ALA A 82 -27.22 19.98 11.93
N PRO A 83 -28.08 20.73 12.65
CA PRO A 83 -28.23 20.54 14.10
C PRO A 83 -28.79 19.17 14.48
N GLN A 84 -29.68 18.61 13.65
CA GLN A 84 -30.26 17.29 13.86
C GLN A 84 -29.19 16.20 13.69
N PHE A 85 -28.36 16.26 12.64
CA PHE A 85 -27.21 15.37 12.47
C PHE A 85 -26.32 15.36 13.70
N ARG A 86 -26.02 16.54 14.26
CA ARG A 86 -25.23 16.66 15.48
C ARG A 86 -25.90 15.98 16.67
N HIS A 87 -27.21 16.17 16.84
CA HIS A 87 -27.95 15.51 17.92
C HIS A 87 -27.93 13.98 17.78
N HIS A 88 -28.16 13.44 16.57
CA HIS A 88 -28.09 12.00 16.34
C HIS A 88 -26.68 11.45 16.59
N LEU A 89 -25.63 12.13 16.14
CA LEU A 89 -24.25 11.70 16.40
C LEU A 89 -23.88 11.70 17.89
N LEU A 90 -24.43 12.65 18.66
CA LEU A 90 -24.29 12.68 20.12
C LEU A 90 -25.06 11.52 20.76
N THR A 91 -26.30 11.25 20.34
CA THR A 91 -27.15 10.17 20.85
C THR A 91 -26.59 8.79 20.54
N HIS A 92 -26.03 8.59 19.34
CA HIS A 92 -25.33 7.36 18.96
C HIS A 92 -23.95 7.23 19.62
N GLN A 93 -23.56 8.20 20.46
CA GLN A 93 -22.31 8.22 21.24
C GLN A 93 -21.07 7.99 20.37
N VAL A 94 -21.11 8.47 19.12
CA VAL A 94 -20.00 8.33 18.17
C VAL A 94 -18.75 9.05 18.71
N LEU A 95 -18.95 10.16 19.44
CA LEU A 95 -17.93 10.93 20.14
C LEU A 95 -18.48 11.56 21.42
N GLY A 96 -17.63 11.75 22.43
CA GLY A 96 -18.00 12.42 23.69
C GLY A 96 -18.35 13.91 23.52
N SER A 97 -17.82 14.57 22.49
CA SER A 97 -18.20 15.93 22.10
C SER A 97 -18.13 16.07 20.58
N VAL A 98 -19.27 16.37 19.95
CA VAL A 98 -19.38 16.55 18.50
C VAL A 98 -19.38 18.06 18.17
N PRO A 99 -18.43 18.55 17.35
CA PRO A 99 -18.39 19.93 16.90
C PRO A 99 -19.63 20.31 16.08
N PRO A 100 -19.92 21.61 15.87
CA PRO A 100 -20.90 22.03 14.87
C PRO A 100 -20.51 21.49 13.48
N ILE A 101 -21.50 20.92 12.80
CA ILE A 101 -21.34 20.31 11.47
C ILE A 101 -21.74 21.33 10.43
N VAL A 102 -20.86 21.56 9.46
CA VAL A 102 -21.07 22.46 8.33
C VAL A 102 -20.95 21.65 7.05
N PHE A 103 -22.02 21.64 6.27
CA PHE A 103 -22.01 21.02 4.95
C PHE A 103 -21.46 22.01 3.91
N VAL A 104 -20.54 21.54 3.09
CA VAL A 104 -19.87 22.35 2.06
C VAL A 104 -19.90 21.58 0.75
N ARG A 105 -20.17 22.26 -0.36
CA ARG A 105 -20.09 21.65 -1.70
C ARG A 105 -18.66 21.23 -2.03
N ASP A 106 -18.49 20.03 -2.55
CA ASP A 106 -17.18 19.59 -3.02
C ASP A 106 -16.84 20.23 -4.38
N LYS A 107 -15.84 21.12 -4.37
CA LYS A 107 -15.36 21.79 -5.58
C LYS A 107 -14.61 20.84 -6.50
N GLU A 108 -13.87 19.87 -5.95
CA GLU A 108 -13.11 18.91 -6.74
C GLU A 108 -14.09 18.03 -7.52
N ASN A 109 -15.11 17.53 -6.84
CA ASN A 109 -16.14 16.71 -7.48
C ASN A 109 -16.99 17.51 -8.48
N ALA A 110 -17.31 18.79 -8.18
CA ALA A 110 -18.01 19.65 -9.13
C ALA A 110 -17.21 19.88 -10.43
N MET A 111 -15.89 20.02 -10.34
CA MET A 111 -15.03 20.13 -11.52
C MET A 111 -15.01 18.82 -12.32
N ILE A 112 -14.89 17.66 -11.65
CA ILE A 112 -14.93 16.35 -12.30
C ILE A 112 -16.26 16.17 -13.04
N GLN A 113 -17.37 16.52 -12.40
CA GLN A 113 -18.72 16.42 -12.98
C GLN A 113 -18.91 17.34 -14.20
N GLU A 114 -18.36 18.55 -14.18
CA GLU A 114 -18.38 19.43 -15.35
C GLU A 114 -17.56 18.84 -16.50
N VAL A 115 -16.39 18.26 -16.21
CA VAL A 115 -15.60 17.56 -17.22
C VAL A 115 -16.38 16.37 -17.79
N GLU A 116 -17.02 15.55 -16.95
CA GLU A 116 -17.86 14.43 -17.42
C GLU A 116 -19.03 14.90 -18.27
N ARG A 117 -19.70 15.99 -17.89
CA ARG A 117 -20.77 16.61 -18.69
C ARG A 117 -20.27 17.05 -20.05
N LEU A 118 -19.11 17.69 -20.10
CA LEU A 118 -18.47 18.12 -21.34
C LEU A 118 -18.05 16.93 -22.20
N LEU A 119 -17.48 15.89 -21.59
CA LEU A 119 -17.12 14.64 -22.27
C LEU A 119 -18.34 13.92 -22.84
N ALA A 120 -19.48 13.95 -22.14
CA ALA A 120 -20.72 13.36 -22.62
C ALA A 120 -21.32 14.12 -23.83
N MET A 121 -21.06 15.42 -23.94
CA MET A 121 -21.49 16.24 -25.07
C MET A 121 -20.48 16.24 -26.24
N ALA A 122 -19.26 15.78 -26.01
CA ALA A 122 -18.23 15.75 -27.03
C ALA A 122 -18.50 14.60 -28.02
N ASP A 123 -18.55 14.93 -29.31
CA ASP A 123 -18.42 13.94 -30.37
C ASP A 123 -16.94 13.57 -30.52
N PHE A 124 -16.63 12.28 -30.46
CA PHE A 124 -15.25 11.77 -30.53
C PHE A 124 -14.74 11.61 -31.98
N GLY A 125 -15.52 11.99 -33.00
CA GLY A 125 -15.13 11.97 -34.43
C GLY A 125 -15.38 10.63 -35.11
N GLU A 126 -15.25 10.47 -36.43
CA GLU A 126 -15.59 9.17 -37.07
C GLU A 126 -14.54 8.06 -36.81
N ASP A 127 -13.42 8.41 -36.19
CA ASP A 127 -12.22 7.57 -36.07
C ASP A 127 -12.16 6.79 -34.74
N TYR A 128 -13.03 7.11 -33.76
CA TYR A 128 -13.08 6.37 -32.48
C TYR A 128 -13.85 5.05 -32.68
N LYS A 129 -13.16 4.02 -33.16
CA LYS A 129 -13.65 2.65 -32.93
C LYS A 129 -13.50 2.37 -31.44
N THR A 130 -14.59 2.49 -30.69
CA THR A 130 -14.67 1.85 -29.37
C THR A 130 -14.35 0.37 -29.58
N PRO A 131 -13.36 -0.22 -28.88
CA PRO A 131 -13.25 -1.67 -28.85
C PRO A 131 -14.46 -2.16 -28.06
N VAL A 132 -15.56 -2.41 -28.79
CA VAL A 132 -16.73 -3.07 -28.26
C VAL A 132 -16.26 -4.40 -27.70
N THR A 133 -16.36 -4.54 -26.39
CA THR A 133 -16.33 -5.81 -25.68
C THR A 133 -17.50 -6.66 -26.19
N GLN A 134 -17.32 -7.35 -27.31
CA GLN A 134 -18.21 -8.41 -27.73
C GLN A 134 -17.80 -9.68 -27.00
N GLY A 135 -18.44 -9.91 -25.85
CA GLY A 135 -18.63 -11.27 -25.38
C GLY A 135 -19.58 -11.97 -26.35
N HIS A 136 -19.06 -12.86 -27.18
CA HIS A 136 -19.82 -13.97 -27.76
C HIS A 136 -18.82 -15.10 -28.05
N ASP A 137 -18.95 -16.18 -27.28
CA ASP A 137 -18.57 -17.53 -27.67
C ASP A 137 -18.93 -17.77 -29.13
N GLU A 138 -17.97 -18.14 -29.98
CA GLU A 138 -18.11 -19.20 -31.01
C GLU A 138 -16.70 -19.65 -31.47
N ILE A 139 -16.17 -20.66 -30.77
CA ILE A 139 -15.22 -21.60 -31.37
C ILE A 139 -15.99 -22.41 -32.41
N ARG A 140 -15.69 -22.26 -33.70
CA ARG A 140 -15.67 -23.36 -34.68
C ARG A 140 -15.24 -22.95 -36.08
N GLU A 141 -14.22 -23.67 -36.54
CA GLU A 141 -14.02 -24.22 -37.89
C GLU A 141 -14.64 -23.50 -39.09
N LEU A 142 -13.77 -23.14 -40.05
CA LEU A 142 -13.75 -23.53 -41.47
C LEU A 142 -12.62 -22.68 -42.11
N GLY A 143 -11.49 -23.22 -42.57
CA GLY A 143 -11.40 -24.34 -43.51
C GLY A 143 -11.41 -23.78 -44.94
N ASN A 144 -10.22 -23.46 -45.46
CA ASN A 144 -9.84 -23.25 -46.87
C ASN A 144 -10.96 -23.15 -47.93
N VAL A 145 -11.04 -22.00 -48.62
CA VAL A 145 -11.24 -21.95 -50.08
C VAL A 145 -10.36 -20.86 -50.68
N SER A 146 -9.64 -21.23 -51.74
CA SER A 146 -8.65 -20.47 -52.51
C SER A 146 -9.28 -19.68 -53.66
N MET A 147 -8.61 -18.59 -54.06
CA MET A 147 -8.68 -17.88 -55.37
C MET A 147 -9.97 -17.05 -55.58
N GLU A 148 -9.92 -15.74 -55.89
CA GLU A 148 -9.30 -15.18 -57.11
C GLU A 148 -8.69 -13.78 -56.94
N ALA A 149 -7.81 -13.46 -57.87
CA ALA A 149 -6.97 -12.28 -57.95
C ALA A 149 -7.73 -11.01 -58.38
N PHE A 150 -7.43 -9.87 -57.75
CA PHE A 150 -7.27 -8.60 -58.47
C PHE A 150 -6.42 -7.58 -57.68
N ASP A 151 -5.42 -7.07 -58.40
CA ASP A 151 -4.52 -5.92 -58.20
C ASP A 151 -3.63 -5.74 -56.95
N THR A 152 -2.39 -6.15 -57.15
CA THR A 152 -1.14 -5.55 -56.67
C THR A 152 -1.15 -4.02 -56.66
N SER A 153 -0.91 -3.42 -55.48
CA SER A 153 0.17 -2.44 -55.30
C SER A 153 0.49 -2.24 -53.83
N THR A 154 1.56 -2.92 -53.42
CA THR A 154 2.58 -2.46 -52.49
C THR A 154 2.12 -2.08 -51.08
N GLU A 155 2.11 -3.12 -50.25
CA GLU A 155 2.34 -3.06 -48.82
C GLU A 155 3.67 -2.30 -48.55
N VAL A 156 3.57 -1.05 -48.09
CA VAL A 156 4.67 -0.33 -47.44
C VAL A 156 4.32 -0.26 -45.96
N PRO A 157 5.18 -0.75 -45.04
CA PRO A 157 4.95 -0.62 -43.61
C PRO A 157 4.82 0.86 -43.23
N PRO A 158 4.00 1.24 -42.24
CA PRO A 158 3.80 2.64 -41.89
C PRO A 158 5.13 3.25 -41.41
N SER A 159 5.77 4.02 -42.29
CA SER A 159 6.93 4.84 -41.96
C SER A 159 6.49 5.97 -41.02
N PRO A 160 7.30 6.32 -39.99
CA PRO A 160 6.97 7.39 -39.05
C PRO A 160 7.27 8.75 -39.69
N THR A 161 6.39 9.25 -40.55
CA THR A 161 6.59 10.56 -41.18
C THR A 161 5.33 11.44 -41.10
N SER A 162 4.78 11.59 -39.89
CA SER A 162 4.00 12.80 -39.57
C SER A 162 4.92 13.78 -38.83
N SER A 163 5.73 14.51 -39.60
CA SER A 163 6.52 15.65 -39.11
C SER A 163 5.60 16.87 -39.00
N LEU A 164 4.63 16.82 -38.09
CA LEU A 164 3.59 17.86 -37.96
C LEU A 164 4.15 19.20 -37.42
N PHE A 165 5.39 19.22 -36.91
CA PHE A 165 6.07 20.41 -36.41
C PHE A 165 7.45 20.65 -37.05
N GLY A 166 7.72 20.04 -38.22
CA GLY A 166 9.02 20.15 -38.89
C GLY A 166 10.18 19.47 -38.14
N ILE A 167 9.87 18.65 -37.13
CA ILE A 167 10.84 17.91 -36.34
C ILE A 167 10.93 16.50 -36.93
N ASP A 168 12.08 16.19 -37.53
CA ASP A 168 12.38 14.85 -37.99
C ASP A 168 12.66 13.94 -36.77
N HIS A 169 11.61 13.22 -36.37
CA HIS A 169 11.66 12.27 -35.26
C HIS A 169 12.68 11.14 -35.47
N ALA A 170 13.01 10.79 -36.72
CA ALA A 170 14.01 9.76 -37.00
C ALA A 170 15.43 10.26 -36.67
N ASN A 171 15.75 11.51 -37.04
CA ASN A 171 17.01 12.15 -36.69
C ASN A 171 17.12 12.44 -35.19
N LEU A 172 16.04 12.92 -34.55
CA LEU A 172 16.01 13.16 -33.10
C LEU A 172 16.24 11.86 -32.31
N ASN A 173 15.54 10.78 -32.65
CA ASN A 173 15.68 9.51 -31.97
C ASN A 173 17.08 8.90 -32.17
N ARG A 174 17.69 9.09 -33.35
CA ARG A 174 19.09 8.69 -33.58
C ARG A 174 20.04 9.44 -32.64
N GLN A 175 19.87 10.75 -32.52
CA GLN A 175 20.67 11.57 -31.61
C GLN A 175 20.47 11.20 -30.13
N ILE A 176 19.24 10.86 -29.72
CA ILE A 176 18.94 10.38 -28.37
C ILE A 176 19.65 9.05 -28.09
N LEU A 177 19.63 8.12 -29.05
CA LEU A 177 20.32 6.83 -28.91
C LEU A 177 21.84 7.02 -28.80
N ASP A 178 22.44 7.83 -29.66
CA ASP A 178 23.89 8.10 -29.64
C ASP A 178 24.32 8.76 -28.32
N TYR A 179 23.52 9.69 -27.80
CA TYR A 179 23.79 10.32 -26.50
C TYR A 179 23.65 9.33 -25.35
N LYS A 180 22.67 8.43 -25.41
CA LYS A 180 22.49 7.37 -24.40
C LYS A 180 23.66 6.39 -24.40
N HIS A 181 24.21 6.05 -25.57
CA HIS A 181 25.42 5.23 -25.67
C HIS A 181 26.64 5.97 -25.09
N LYS A 182 26.85 7.23 -25.47
CA LYS A 182 27.95 8.05 -24.95
C LYS A 182 27.87 8.28 -23.43
N MET A 183 26.66 8.42 -22.89
CA MET A 183 26.46 8.54 -21.44
C MET A 183 26.69 7.22 -20.71
N ARG A 184 26.33 6.09 -21.32
CA ARG A 184 26.61 4.78 -20.75
C ARG A 184 28.11 4.50 -20.72
N ASP A 185 28.83 4.90 -21.76
CA ASP A 185 30.28 4.75 -21.83
C ASP A 185 30.98 5.70 -20.85
N HIS A 186 30.47 6.95 -20.69
CA HIS A 186 30.96 7.89 -19.67
C HIS A 186 30.65 7.42 -18.24
N GLU A 187 29.49 6.79 -17.97
CA GLU A 187 29.17 6.18 -16.68
C GLU A 187 30.13 5.01 -16.38
N THR A 188 30.45 4.17 -17.37
CA THR A 188 31.40 3.07 -17.19
C THR A 188 32.85 3.52 -17.03
N GLU A 189 33.26 4.63 -17.67
CA GLU A 189 34.61 5.20 -17.47
C GLU A 189 34.72 5.98 -16.15
N SER A 190 33.65 6.65 -15.69
CA SER A 190 33.65 7.31 -14.38
C SER A 190 33.61 6.32 -13.20
N ASP A 191 33.01 5.14 -13.40
CA ASP A 191 32.92 4.09 -12.37
C ASP A 191 34.17 3.19 -12.30
N PHE A 192 35.15 3.34 -13.19
CA PHE A 192 36.43 2.61 -13.13
C PHE A 192 37.46 3.25 -12.18
N THR A 193 37.10 4.32 -11.47
CA THR A 193 37.93 4.81 -10.36
C THR A 193 37.66 3.95 -9.13
N VAL A 194 38.34 2.80 -9.06
CA VAL A 194 38.49 1.85 -7.93
C VAL A 194 37.85 2.35 -6.63
N LEU A 195 36.58 2.01 -6.42
CA LEU A 195 35.88 2.25 -5.16
C LEU A 195 36.57 1.43 -4.06
N SER A 196 37.24 2.11 -3.13
CA SER A 196 38.04 1.48 -2.07
C SER A 196 37.24 0.37 -1.37
N GLN A 197 37.88 -0.79 -1.14
CA GLN A 197 37.28 -1.99 -0.54
C GLN A 197 36.50 -1.67 0.75
N HIS A 198 37.01 -0.72 1.53
CA HIS A 198 36.38 -0.25 2.76
C HIS A 198 35.01 0.43 2.52
N GLN A 199 34.82 1.18 1.42
CA GLN A 199 33.51 1.77 1.10
C GLN A 199 32.49 0.70 0.66
N GLN A 200 32.94 -0.37 -0.01
CA GLN A 200 32.07 -1.48 -0.38
C GLN A 200 31.59 -2.26 0.85
N GLU A 201 32.49 -2.50 1.81
CA GLU A 201 32.15 -3.13 3.09
C GLU A 201 31.16 -2.27 3.91
N GLN A 202 31.37 -0.96 3.97
CA GLN A 202 30.43 -0.05 4.63
C GLN A 202 29.04 -0.09 3.99
N LEU A 203 28.94 -0.14 2.66
CA LEU A 203 27.67 -0.27 1.97
C LEU A 203 27.01 -1.64 2.21
N ALA A 204 27.79 -2.71 2.29
CA ALA A 204 27.29 -4.05 2.62
C ALA A 204 26.74 -4.10 4.05
N GLU A 205 27.43 -3.49 5.02
CA GLU A 205 26.98 -3.41 6.41
C GLU A 205 25.69 -2.57 6.53
N ILE A 206 25.60 -1.43 5.83
CA ILE A 206 24.37 -0.63 5.76
C ILE A 206 23.21 -1.45 5.18
N ARG A 207 23.45 -2.26 4.13
CA ARG A 207 22.44 -3.15 3.55
C ARG A 207 22.01 -4.22 4.55
N LYS A 208 22.95 -4.85 5.26
CA LYS A 208 22.69 -5.86 6.30
C LYS A 208 21.83 -5.28 7.44
N GLN A 209 22.16 -4.09 7.92
CA GLN A 209 21.40 -3.39 8.95
C GLN A 209 19.97 -3.04 8.49
N LYS A 210 19.79 -2.63 7.23
CA LYS A 210 18.46 -2.37 6.66
C LYS A 210 17.62 -3.64 6.58
N ILE A 211 18.22 -4.77 6.20
CA ILE A 211 17.54 -6.08 6.16
C ILE A 211 17.12 -6.50 7.58
N LEU A 212 18.03 -6.37 8.57
CA LEU A 212 17.72 -6.71 9.96
C LEU A 212 16.58 -5.83 10.51
N LYS A 213 16.62 -4.52 10.28
CA LYS A 213 15.53 -3.60 10.70
C LYS A 213 14.18 -3.95 10.06
N LYS A 214 14.16 -4.37 8.79
CA LYS A 214 12.94 -4.86 8.12
C LYS A 214 12.42 -6.14 8.78
N LYS A 215 13.29 -7.10 9.10
CA LYS A 215 12.93 -8.34 9.81
C LYS A 215 12.37 -8.04 11.21
N MET A 216 13.02 -7.17 11.97
CA MET A 216 12.55 -6.75 13.30
C MET A 216 11.20 -6.03 13.26
N LYS A 217 10.97 -5.17 12.26
CA LYS A 217 9.67 -4.52 12.06
C LYS A 217 8.58 -5.53 11.70
N LYS A 218 8.88 -6.55 10.88
CA LYS A 218 7.95 -7.63 10.54
C LYS A 218 7.63 -8.51 11.75
N LEU A 219 8.63 -8.82 12.59
CA LEU A 219 8.43 -9.56 13.83
C LEU A 219 7.58 -8.77 14.83
N LYS A 220 7.86 -7.47 14.99
CA LYS A 220 7.07 -6.58 15.85
C LYS A 220 5.64 -6.42 15.36
N ALA A 221 5.44 -6.33 14.04
CA ALA A 221 4.10 -6.33 13.45
C ALA A 221 3.36 -7.65 13.69
N LYS A 222 4.06 -8.79 13.65
CA LYS A 222 3.51 -10.11 13.99
C LYS A 222 3.16 -10.26 15.48
N LEU A 223 3.86 -9.55 16.36
CA LEU A 223 3.61 -9.55 17.81
C LEU A 223 2.50 -8.56 18.22
N LEU A 224 2.23 -7.55 17.40
CA LEU A 224 1.12 -6.59 17.55
C LEU A 224 -0.17 -7.05 16.85
N ASP A 225 -0.17 -8.24 16.26
CA ASP A 225 -1.37 -8.86 15.68
C ASP A 225 -2.14 -9.52 16.83
N ASP A 226 -3.10 -8.78 17.38
CA ASP A 226 -3.92 -9.11 18.58
C ASP A 226 -4.91 -10.28 18.36
N ASP A 227 -4.57 -11.24 17.50
CA ASP A 227 -5.27 -12.52 17.38
C ASP A 227 -4.36 -13.67 17.85
N ILE A 228 -3.78 -13.49 19.05
CA ILE A 228 -3.23 -14.58 19.83
C ILE A 228 -4.40 -15.50 20.22
N THR A 229 -4.61 -16.55 19.43
CA THR A 229 -5.36 -17.71 19.90
C THR A 229 -4.73 -18.14 21.24
N PRO A 230 -5.50 -18.35 22.32
CA PRO A 230 -4.95 -18.69 23.64
C PRO A 230 -3.94 -19.84 23.61
N GLN A 231 -4.12 -20.76 22.67
CA GLN A 231 -3.25 -21.89 22.40
C GLN A 231 -1.85 -21.51 21.92
N ARG A 232 -1.70 -20.43 21.15
CA ARG A 232 -0.39 -19.97 20.65
C ARG A 232 0.46 -19.36 21.77
N TYR A 233 -0.16 -18.57 22.64
CA TYR A 233 0.51 -18.01 23.82
C TYR A 233 0.95 -19.10 24.81
N LEU A 234 0.11 -20.12 25.03
CA LEU A 234 0.48 -21.27 25.86
C LEU A 234 1.65 -22.06 25.25
N MET A 235 1.63 -22.29 23.93
CA MET A 235 2.71 -22.99 23.22
C MET A 235 4.02 -22.19 23.26
N GLU A 236 3.96 -20.87 23.09
CA GLU A 236 5.14 -20.00 23.14
C GLU A 236 5.71 -19.89 24.56
N LYS A 237 4.85 -19.83 25.59
CA LYS A 237 5.27 -19.89 27.00
C LYS A 237 5.93 -21.22 27.35
N TYR A 238 5.40 -22.34 26.86
CA TYR A 238 6.00 -23.67 27.05
C TYR A 238 7.35 -23.78 26.32
N ASN A 239 7.43 -23.30 25.08
CA ASN A 239 8.67 -23.31 24.30
C ASN A 239 9.75 -22.37 24.85
N ALA A 240 9.37 -21.26 25.48
CA ALA A 240 10.30 -20.38 26.21
C ALA A 240 10.86 -21.10 27.45
N LEU A 241 10.00 -21.76 28.22
CA LEU A 241 10.41 -22.55 29.39
C LEU A 241 11.32 -23.72 29.00
N ASN A 242 11.04 -24.39 27.89
CA ASN A 242 11.89 -25.47 27.38
C ASN A 242 13.26 -24.98 26.91
N ARG A 243 13.35 -23.78 26.31
CA ARG A 243 14.63 -23.17 25.94
C ARG A 243 15.48 -22.81 27.14
N ASP A 244 14.85 -22.35 28.23
CA ASP A 244 15.54 -22.09 29.49
C ASP A 244 15.97 -23.40 30.18
N ILE A 245 15.20 -24.49 30.02
CA ILE A 245 15.56 -25.83 30.51
C ILE A 245 16.70 -26.46 29.69
N GLU A 246 16.70 -26.34 28.36
CA GLU A 246 17.81 -26.81 27.51
C GLU A 246 19.10 -26.04 27.81
N ALA A 247 19.03 -24.71 27.95
CA ALA A 247 20.19 -23.90 28.34
C ALA A 247 20.70 -24.24 29.77
N SER A 248 19.81 -24.72 30.65
CA SER A 248 20.20 -25.18 31.99
C SER A 248 20.66 -26.65 32.01
N SER A 249 20.27 -27.47 31.03
CA SER A 249 20.69 -28.87 30.88
C SER A 249 22.10 -28.97 30.29
N GLU A 250 22.45 -28.11 29.34
CA GLU A 250 23.82 -28.01 28.81
C GLU A 250 24.82 -27.53 29.89
N HIS A 251 24.34 -26.89 30.96
CA HIS A 251 25.17 -26.43 32.08
C HIS A 251 25.35 -27.49 33.19
N ILE A 252 24.52 -28.54 33.23
CA ILE A 252 24.62 -29.65 34.20
C ILE A 252 25.47 -30.80 33.65
N GLU A 253 25.45 -31.06 32.33
CA GLU A 253 26.31 -32.09 31.71
C GLU A 253 27.81 -31.73 31.76
N LEU A 254 28.16 -30.45 31.73
CA LEU A 254 29.56 -29.99 31.82
C LEU A 254 30.14 -30.05 33.24
N GLU A 255 29.31 -30.16 34.28
CA GLU A 255 29.76 -30.26 35.69
C GLU A 255 29.96 -31.73 36.13
N SER A 256 29.40 -32.69 35.40
CA SER A 256 29.55 -34.13 35.67
C SER A 256 30.78 -34.79 35.01
N GLU A 257 31.42 -34.13 34.04
CA GLU A 257 32.65 -34.66 33.40
C GLU A 257 33.95 -34.26 34.12
N ASP A 258 33.92 -33.32 35.08
CA ASP A 258 35.12 -32.85 35.81
C ASP A 258 35.39 -33.63 37.12
N LEU A 259 34.62 -34.69 37.42
CA LEU A 259 34.76 -35.46 38.67
C LEU A 259 35.07 -36.97 38.47
N THR A 260 35.54 -37.37 37.28
CA THR A 260 35.92 -38.77 37.00
C THR A 260 37.37 -39.00 36.58
N THR A 261 38.25 -38.00 36.66
CA THR A 261 39.69 -38.13 36.30
C THR A 261 40.63 -38.04 37.51
N ASP A 262 40.34 -38.75 38.60
CA ASP A 262 41.24 -38.73 39.77
C ASP A 262 41.41 -40.06 40.50
N GLN A 263 41.20 -41.18 39.81
CA GLN A 263 41.62 -42.51 40.30
C GLN A 263 41.99 -43.44 39.14
N GLN A 264 43.19 -43.29 38.56
CA GLN A 264 44.01 -44.40 38.02
C GLN A 264 45.30 -43.88 37.37
N GLU A 265 46.24 -43.43 38.21
CA GLU A 265 47.68 -43.51 37.93
C GLU A 265 48.34 -44.03 39.21
N GLU A 266 48.51 -45.36 39.28
CA GLU A 266 49.46 -46.05 40.17
C GLU A 266 49.44 -47.52 39.73
N VAL A 267 50.35 -47.84 38.82
CA VAL A 267 51.40 -48.85 38.98
C VAL A 267 51.78 -49.33 37.58
N ASP A 268 52.85 -48.71 37.13
CA ASP A 268 53.70 -49.08 36.01
C ASP A 268 54.34 -50.47 36.20
N GLU A 269 54.81 -51.02 35.08
CA GLU A 269 55.91 -51.99 35.00
C GLU A 269 55.73 -53.39 35.62
N GLU A 270 55.54 -54.40 34.76
CA GLU A 270 56.62 -55.36 34.47
C GLU A 270 56.27 -56.35 33.36
N ARG A 271 57.05 -56.29 32.28
CA ARG A 271 57.76 -57.40 31.63
C ARG A 271 57.04 -58.74 31.34
N THR A 272 57.10 -59.05 30.04
CA THR A 272 57.53 -60.34 29.44
C THR A 272 56.59 -61.55 29.52
N HIS A 273 56.04 -61.87 28.33
CA HIS A 273 55.95 -63.20 27.68
C HIS A 273 57.01 -64.25 28.09
N PRO A 274 56.91 -65.56 27.71
CA PRO A 274 55.86 -66.29 26.98
C PRO A 274 55.59 -67.75 27.49
N GLN A 275 54.71 -68.45 26.77
CA GLN A 275 54.77 -69.86 26.37
C GLN A 275 54.80 -70.98 27.42
N GLY A 276 53.78 -71.85 27.30
CA GLY A 276 53.84 -73.27 27.65
C GLY A 276 52.83 -74.04 26.80
N ASP A 277 53.34 -74.70 25.76
CA ASP A 277 52.64 -75.66 24.91
C ASP A 277 51.90 -76.75 25.71
N ARG A 278 50.67 -77.07 25.30
CA ARG A 278 50.32 -78.37 24.69
C ARG A 278 48.86 -78.41 24.26
#